data_AF-A0A7K8W6P7-F1
#
_entry.id   AF-A0A7K8W6P7-F1
#
_cell.length_a   1.000
_cell.length_b   1.000
_cell.length_c   1.000
_cell.angle_alpha   90.00
_cell.angle_beta   90.00
_cell.angle_gamma   90.00
#
_symmetry.space_group_name_H-M   'P 1'
#
loop_
_entity.id
_entity.type
_entity.pdbx_description
1 polymer ?
#
loop_
_entity_poly.entity_id
_entity_poly.type
_entity_poly.pdbx_seq_one_letter_code
_entity_poly.pdbx_strand_id
1 'polypeptide(L)'
;KGIDREFYLLFSIFDENDSWYLNKNIEAFTGDPSKVDENDADFKESNKMHAVNGYLYGNLPGLTMCKNDKVSWHLIGLGSHYNMHGVHFQGNTIDLRGTTRDGLALFPHLSGTALMQPDRVGTFKVVCRTFDHFVGGMKHLYEVSSCRNTTRAQQQYSAMRLYYIAAEEVEWDYASNKSSALKIYNISSNEESYGHVFLSQAEDLIGSKYKKVVYREYTNGNFTHHKVRTEEEEHLEILGPLLHAEVGDSVLIVFKNKASRPYSISAHGIEEVGCEDQIETPITLPGEINTYRWNVPERSGPGKTDPNCITWVYYSTANFVK
;
A
#
# COMPACT_ATOMS: atom_id res chain seq x y z
N LYS A 1 20.77 7.27 -23.05
CA LYS A 1 20.17 7.39 -24.41
C LYS A 1 18.87 6.59 -24.43
N GLY A 2 17.77 7.15 -24.94
CA GLY A 2 16.48 6.44 -25.02
C GLY A 2 15.62 6.50 -23.75
N ILE A 3 15.98 7.35 -22.79
CA ILE A 3 15.20 7.72 -21.61
C ILE A 3 14.84 9.20 -21.79
N ASP A 4 13.58 9.55 -21.59
CA ASP A 4 13.07 10.93 -21.72
C ASP A 4 13.23 11.70 -20.40
N ARG A 5 13.09 11.02 -19.25
CA ARG A 5 13.21 11.62 -17.90
C ARG A 5 13.94 10.69 -16.93
N GLU A 6 14.75 11.28 -16.05
CA GLU A 6 15.44 10.58 -14.97
C GLU A 6 15.14 11.27 -13.64
N PHE A 7 14.79 10.49 -12.62
CA PHE A 7 14.54 10.98 -11.27
C PHE A 7 15.41 10.21 -10.27
N TYR A 8 15.87 10.90 -9.24
CA TYR A 8 16.68 10.35 -8.16
C TYR A 8 15.96 10.59 -6.85
N LEU A 9 15.57 9.51 -6.15
CA LEU A 9 14.86 9.59 -4.88
C LEU A 9 15.63 8.85 -3.79
N LEU A 10 15.99 9.58 -2.74
CA LEU A 10 16.55 9.08 -1.50
C LEU A 10 15.43 8.94 -0.48
N PHE A 11 15.11 7.70 -0.10
CA PHE A 11 14.21 7.37 0.99
C PHE A 11 15.01 7.18 2.27
N SER A 12 14.77 8.03 3.27
CA SER A 12 15.46 7.96 4.55
C SER A 12 14.64 8.59 5.66
N ILE A 13 14.76 8.03 6.86
CA ILE A 13 14.40 8.72 8.09
C ILE A 13 15.63 9.54 8.49
N PHE A 14 15.58 10.85 8.25
CA PHE A 14 16.61 11.77 8.69
C PHE A 14 16.42 12.01 10.18
N ASP A 15 17.23 11.34 10.99
CA ASP A 15 17.22 11.47 12.45
C ASP A 15 18.07 12.69 12.86
N GLU A 16 17.42 13.83 13.08
CA GLU A 16 18.11 15.06 13.47
C GLU A 16 18.65 14.99 14.91
N ASN A 17 18.27 13.99 15.71
CA ASN A 17 18.86 13.77 17.03
C ASN A 17 20.35 13.37 16.93
N ASP A 18 20.74 12.70 15.85
CA ASP A 18 22.13 12.30 15.58
C ASP A 18 22.91 13.38 14.79
N SER A 19 22.28 14.51 14.50
CA SER A 19 22.88 15.60 13.72
C SER A 19 23.91 16.38 14.55
N TRP A 20 25.06 16.67 13.95
CA TRP A 20 26.07 17.57 14.54
C TRP A 20 25.52 18.97 14.86
N TYR A 21 24.37 19.33 14.30
CA TYR A 21 23.74 20.63 14.45
C TYR A 21 22.57 20.63 15.44
N LEU A 22 22.27 19.53 16.14
CA LEU A 22 21.14 19.43 17.07
C LEU A 22 21.09 20.61 18.05
N ASN A 23 22.18 20.88 18.77
CA ASN A 23 22.23 21.97 19.75
C ASN A 23 21.97 23.35 19.13
N LYS A 24 22.50 23.58 17.92
CA LYS A 24 22.26 24.84 17.20
C LYS A 24 20.80 24.97 16.77
N ASN A 25 20.17 23.87 16.37
CA ASN A 25 18.76 23.85 16.01
C ASN A 25 17.87 24.08 17.24
N ILE A 26 18.21 23.48 18.38
CA ILE A 26 17.52 23.72 19.66
C ILE A 26 17.58 25.21 20.01
N GLU A 27 18.78 25.80 20.01
CA GLU A 27 18.98 27.23 20.31
C GLU A 27 18.24 28.16 19.35
N ALA A 28 18.19 27.82 18.06
CA ALA A 28 17.61 28.68 17.03
C ALA A 28 16.09 28.58 16.90
N PHE A 29 15.50 27.39 17.10
CA PHE A 29 14.12 27.11 16.70
C PHE A 29 13.18 26.78 17.87
N THR A 30 13.71 26.51 19.07
CA THR A 30 12.85 26.31 20.25
C THR A 30 12.56 27.64 20.94
N GLY A 31 11.34 27.78 21.47
CA GLY A 31 10.96 29.00 22.18
C GLY A 31 11.72 29.19 23.50
N ASP A 32 12.09 28.09 24.15
CA ASP A 32 12.87 28.07 25.39
C ASP A 32 13.77 26.80 25.42
N PRO A 33 15.04 26.91 25.00
CA PRO A 33 15.99 25.81 24.96
C PRO A 33 16.17 25.09 26.31
N SER A 34 15.98 25.79 27.43
CA SER A 34 16.19 25.21 28.77
C SER A 34 15.15 24.18 29.17
N LYS A 35 14.02 24.12 28.45
CA LYS A 35 12.92 23.17 28.69
C LYS A 35 13.01 21.91 27.83
N VAL A 36 13.99 21.83 26.93
CA VAL A 36 14.16 20.68 26.05
C VAL A 36 14.80 19.56 26.86
N ASP A 37 14.11 18.42 26.94
CA ASP A 37 14.70 17.16 27.38
C ASP A 37 15.03 16.32 26.14
N GLU A 38 16.32 16.23 25.83
CA GLU A 38 16.81 15.43 24.69
C GLU A 38 16.56 13.92 24.86
N ASN A 39 16.22 13.45 26.06
CA ASN A 39 15.88 12.05 26.30
C ASN A 39 14.39 11.75 26.16
N ASP A 40 13.56 12.78 26.09
CA ASP A 40 12.12 12.63 25.93
C ASP A 40 11.79 11.92 24.61
N ALA A 41 10.87 10.96 24.68
CA ALA A 41 10.54 10.12 23.53
C ALA A 41 9.81 10.91 22.44
N ASP A 42 8.93 11.84 22.82
CA ASP A 42 8.17 12.66 21.87
C ASP A 42 9.09 13.70 21.21
N PHE A 43 10.04 14.28 21.96
CA PHE A 43 11.09 15.13 21.40
C PHE A 43 11.92 14.38 20.35
N LYS A 44 12.43 13.20 20.69
CA LYS A 44 13.20 12.37 19.75
C LYS A 44 12.39 12.03 18.50
N GLU A 45 11.13 11.66 18.66
CA GLU A 45 10.26 11.33 17.54
C GLU A 45 9.99 12.56 16.65
N SER A 46 9.80 13.74 17.25
CA SER A 46 9.59 14.98 16.50
C SER A 46 10.76 15.37 15.58
N ASN A 47 11.96 14.87 15.87
CA ASN A 47 13.19 15.11 15.11
C ASN A 47 13.47 14.02 14.06
N LYS A 48 12.61 12.99 13.94
CA LYS A 48 12.73 11.97 12.89
C LYS A 48 11.92 12.38 11.67
N MET A 49 12.63 12.81 10.64
CA MET A 49 12.00 13.27 9.40
C MET A 49 11.93 12.11 8.39
N HIS A 50 10.76 11.46 8.29
CA HIS A 50 10.50 10.37 7.32
C HIS A 50 10.37 10.89 5.88
N ALA A 51 11.49 11.26 5.27
CA ALA A 51 11.53 12.08 4.07
C ALA A 51 11.91 11.35 2.78
N VAL A 52 11.52 11.94 1.65
CA VAL A 52 12.13 11.65 0.34
C VAL A 52 12.89 12.88 -0.15
N ASN A 53 14.19 12.73 -0.41
CA ASN A 53 15.10 13.84 -0.73
C ASN A 53 15.06 15.00 0.29
N GLY A 54 14.75 14.71 1.56
CA GLY A 54 14.61 15.72 2.62
C GLY A 54 13.26 16.45 2.66
N TYR A 55 12.29 16.06 1.83
CA TYR A 55 10.93 16.62 1.84
C TYR A 55 9.95 15.67 2.53
N LEU A 56 8.92 16.25 3.15
CA LEU A 56 7.83 15.54 3.83
C LEU A 56 6.46 15.95 3.28
N TYR A 57 5.43 15.16 3.57
CA TYR A 57 4.01 15.50 3.42
C TYR A 57 3.62 16.11 2.06
N GLY A 58 4.09 15.54 0.96
CA GLY A 58 3.69 15.98 -0.37
C GLY A 58 4.53 17.13 -0.96
N ASN A 59 5.50 17.67 -0.22
CA ASN A 59 6.19 18.90 -0.61
C ASN A 59 7.38 18.74 -1.57
N LEU A 60 7.68 17.53 -2.06
CA LEU A 60 8.79 17.29 -2.98
C LEU A 60 8.44 17.84 -4.38
N PRO A 61 9.13 18.87 -4.89
CA PRO A 61 8.80 19.46 -6.19
C PRO A 61 9.47 18.71 -7.36
N GLY A 62 9.00 19.01 -8.58
CA GLY A 62 9.74 18.70 -9.80
C GLY A 62 9.56 17.28 -10.37
N LEU A 63 8.74 16.43 -9.73
CA LEU A 63 8.39 15.10 -10.26
C LEU A 63 7.33 15.20 -11.37
N THR A 64 7.70 15.81 -12.49
CA THR A 64 6.80 16.06 -13.62
C THR A 64 7.31 15.37 -14.89
N MET A 65 6.41 14.67 -15.59
CA MET A 65 6.74 13.95 -16.82
C MET A 65 5.56 13.99 -17.79
N CYS A 66 5.82 13.59 -19.03
CA CYS A 66 4.78 13.51 -20.04
C CYS A 66 4.24 12.08 -20.13
N LYS A 67 2.96 11.94 -20.44
CA LYS A 67 2.38 10.64 -20.84
C LYS A 67 3.22 10.03 -21.95
N ASN A 68 3.52 8.74 -21.82
CA ASN A 68 4.39 7.92 -22.68
C ASN A 68 5.90 8.21 -22.62
N ASP A 69 6.38 9.14 -21.79
CA ASP A 69 7.83 9.29 -21.56
C ASP A 69 8.41 7.96 -21.05
N LYS A 70 9.61 7.62 -21.50
CA LYS A 70 10.42 6.58 -20.87
C LYS A 70 11.11 7.18 -19.66
N VAL A 71 10.71 6.76 -18.48
CA VAL A 71 11.17 7.34 -17.22
C VAL A 71 12.06 6.34 -16.49
N SER A 72 13.23 6.78 -16.05
CA SER A 72 14.09 6.01 -15.15
C SER A 72 14.04 6.58 -13.74
N TRP A 73 13.66 5.74 -12.79
CA TRP A 73 13.63 6.07 -11.37
C TRP A 73 14.82 5.40 -10.69
N HIS A 74 15.77 6.20 -10.21
CA HIS A 74 16.90 5.76 -9.40
C HIS A 74 16.57 5.98 -7.93
N LEU A 75 16.44 4.89 -7.19
CA LEU A 75 15.89 4.90 -5.84
C LEU A 75 16.94 4.38 -4.88
N ILE A 76 17.14 5.08 -3.76
CA ILE A 76 18.18 4.77 -2.78
C ILE A 76 17.52 4.73 -1.40
N GLY A 77 17.78 3.66 -0.64
CA GLY A 77 17.51 3.60 0.79
C GLY A 77 18.78 3.91 1.58
N LEU A 78 18.68 4.75 2.60
CA LEU A 78 19.79 5.09 3.48
C LEU A 78 19.31 5.20 4.94
N GLY A 79 20.19 4.87 5.89
CA GLY A 79 19.94 5.03 7.32
C GLY A 79 20.23 3.76 8.12
N SER A 80 19.51 3.58 9.24
CA SER A 80 19.65 2.44 10.16
C SER A 80 18.65 1.30 9.88
N HIS A 81 18.57 0.29 10.76
CA HIS A 81 17.64 -0.85 10.61
C HIS A 81 16.15 -0.47 10.57
N TYR A 82 15.78 0.73 11.01
CA TYR A 82 14.41 1.26 10.84
C TYR A 82 14.10 1.66 9.39
N ASN A 83 15.09 1.76 8.50
CA ASN A 83 14.91 2.20 7.11
C ASN A 83 14.54 1.05 6.17
N MET A 84 13.45 0.36 6.49
CA MET A 84 12.81 -0.61 5.60
C MET A 84 11.69 0.08 4.83
N HIS A 85 11.95 0.42 3.57
CA HIS A 85 11.02 1.21 2.76
C HIS A 85 10.32 0.35 1.71
N GLY A 86 9.01 0.25 1.79
CA GLY A 86 8.19 -0.29 0.70
C GLY A 86 7.78 0.83 -0.26
N VAL A 87 8.65 1.21 -1.20
CA VAL A 87 8.34 2.26 -2.18
C VAL A 87 7.25 1.78 -3.11
N HIS A 88 6.22 2.58 -3.32
CA HIS A 88 5.08 2.27 -4.18
C HIS A 88 4.69 3.47 -5.04
N PHE A 89 4.48 3.22 -6.33
CA PHE A 89 3.99 4.17 -7.31
C PHE A 89 2.50 3.91 -7.57
N GLN A 90 1.64 4.78 -7.06
CA GLN A 90 0.20 4.67 -7.28
C GLN A 90 -0.14 4.90 -8.75
N GLY A 91 -1.03 4.07 -9.29
CA GLY A 91 -1.67 4.25 -10.61
C GLY A 91 -0.83 3.85 -11.83
N ASN A 92 0.48 3.65 -11.66
CA ASN A 92 1.40 3.22 -12.71
C ASN A 92 2.27 2.07 -12.20
N THR A 93 2.65 1.16 -13.10
CA THR A 93 3.60 0.08 -12.82
C THR A 93 5.00 0.43 -13.31
N ILE A 94 5.97 -0.36 -12.86
CA ILE A 94 7.38 -0.27 -13.18
C ILE A 94 7.87 -1.62 -13.73
N ASP A 95 8.78 -1.57 -14.70
CA ASP A 95 9.65 -2.68 -15.04
C ASP A 95 10.87 -2.64 -14.10
N LEU A 96 10.97 -3.68 -13.27
CA LEU A 96 12.10 -3.93 -12.40
C LEU A 96 12.83 -5.17 -12.92
N ARG A 97 13.85 -4.94 -13.77
CA ARG A 97 14.73 -6.00 -14.34
C ARG A 97 13.94 -7.07 -15.12
N GLY A 98 12.98 -6.63 -15.92
CA GLY A 98 12.12 -7.48 -16.76
C GLY A 98 10.86 -7.98 -16.07
N THR A 99 10.67 -7.69 -14.79
CA THR A 99 9.45 -8.04 -14.04
C THR A 99 8.56 -6.82 -13.82
N THR A 100 7.25 -6.98 -13.94
CA THR A 100 6.27 -5.93 -13.68
C THR A 100 5.99 -5.83 -12.19
N ARG A 101 6.30 -4.70 -11.59
CA ARG A 101 6.00 -4.37 -10.18
C ARG A 101 5.31 -3.00 -10.14
N ASP A 102 4.84 -2.57 -8.98
CA ASP A 102 4.41 -1.17 -8.75
C ASP A 102 5.21 -0.53 -7.62
N GLY A 103 6.27 -1.21 -7.19
CA GLY A 103 7.04 -0.85 -6.04
C GLY A 103 8.25 -1.76 -5.86
N LEU A 104 9.08 -1.41 -4.88
CA LEU A 104 10.26 -2.17 -4.50
C LEU A 104 10.60 -1.90 -3.04
N ALA A 105 11.24 -2.87 -2.42
CA ALA A 105 11.81 -2.70 -1.09
C ALA A 105 13.18 -2.03 -1.18
N LEU A 106 13.41 -1.02 -0.35
CA LEU A 106 14.72 -0.42 -0.11
C LEU A 106 15.12 -0.62 1.35
N PHE A 107 16.40 -0.92 1.55
CA PHE A 107 17.05 -1.09 2.85
C PHE A 107 18.26 -0.14 2.92
N PRO A 108 18.89 0.05 4.09
CA PRO A 108 20.11 0.84 4.18
C PRO A 108 21.15 0.48 3.13
N HIS A 109 21.64 1.50 2.41
CA HIS A 109 22.63 1.41 1.34
C HIS A 109 22.21 0.59 0.11
N LEU A 110 20.93 0.21 0.00
CA LEU A 110 20.40 -0.42 -1.19
C LEU A 110 20.00 0.64 -2.21
N SER A 111 20.40 0.43 -3.47
CA SER A 111 19.93 1.22 -4.60
C SER A 111 19.26 0.34 -5.65
N GLY A 112 18.16 0.81 -6.22
CA GLY A 112 17.45 0.18 -7.33
C GLY A 112 17.26 1.16 -8.48
N THR A 113 17.14 0.64 -9.70
CA THR A 113 16.67 1.42 -10.85
C THR A 113 15.46 0.72 -11.44
N ALA A 114 14.38 1.47 -11.56
CA ALA A 114 13.10 1.02 -12.11
C ALA A 114 12.77 1.84 -13.35
N LEU A 115 12.18 1.19 -14.35
CA LEU A 115 11.73 1.85 -15.58
C LEU A 115 10.21 1.99 -15.54
N MET A 116 9.70 3.13 -15.94
CA MET A 116 8.27 3.41 -16.01
C MET A 116 7.94 4.03 -17.35
N GLN A 117 6.76 3.71 -17.88
CA GLN A 117 6.16 4.44 -18.99
C GLN A 117 4.72 4.79 -18.62
N PRO A 118 4.45 6.01 -18.11
CA PRO A 118 3.13 6.35 -17.61
C PRO A 118 2.15 6.49 -18.78
N ASP A 119 0.99 5.86 -18.67
CA ASP A 119 0.00 5.79 -19.74
C ASP A 119 -1.24 6.66 -19.50
N ARG A 120 -1.31 7.31 -18.34
CA ARG A 120 -2.42 8.19 -17.97
C ARG A 120 -1.93 9.54 -17.47
N VAL A 121 -2.68 10.56 -17.89
CA VAL A 121 -2.52 11.93 -17.43
C VAL A 121 -3.19 12.03 -16.06
N GLY A 122 -2.58 12.78 -15.15
CA GLY A 122 -3.11 12.96 -13.81
C GLY A 122 -2.01 13.19 -12.77
N THR A 123 -2.44 13.36 -11.53
CA THR A 123 -1.55 13.45 -10.36
C THR A 123 -1.63 12.16 -9.58
N PHE A 124 -0.46 11.59 -9.27
CA PHE A 124 -0.33 10.29 -8.63
C PHE A 124 0.59 10.39 -7.41
N LYS A 125 0.58 9.37 -6.55
CA LYS A 125 1.42 9.33 -5.35
C LYS A 125 2.63 8.40 -5.55
N VAL A 126 3.81 8.82 -5.10
CA VAL A 126 4.95 7.95 -4.78
C VAL A 126 5.13 7.95 -3.27
N VAL A 127 5.01 6.79 -2.63
CA VAL A 127 4.92 6.69 -1.17
C VAL A 127 5.75 5.55 -0.63
N CYS A 128 6.14 5.65 0.64
CA CYS A 128 6.55 4.50 1.42
C CYS A 128 5.30 3.87 2.06
N ARG A 129 5.14 2.55 1.91
CA ARG A 129 3.99 1.79 2.40
C ARG A 129 4.23 1.19 3.79
N THR A 130 5.42 1.36 4.35
CA THR A 130 5.67 1.09 5.77
C THR A 130 4.83 2.09 6.58
N PHE A 131 3.92 1.59 7.42
CA PHE A 131 2.85 2.41 8.01
C PHE A 131 3.37 3.62 8.79
N ASP A 132 4.37 3.41 9.64
CA ASP A 132 5.01 4.49 10.39
C ASP A 132 5.57 5.58 9.47
N HIS A 133 6.29 5.19 8.41
CA HIS A 133 6.89 6.13 7.46
C HIS A 133 5.83 6.89 6.66
N PHE A 134 4.73 6.20 6.30
CA PHE A 134 3.61 6.82 5.60
C PHE A 134 2.93 7.91 6.45
N VAL A 135 2.74 7.64 7.75
CA VAL A 135 2.16 8.58 8.71
C VAL A 135 3.13 9.73 8.97
N GLY A 136 4.42 9.43 9.14
CA GLY A 136 5.51 10.39 9.30
C GLY A 136 5.77 11.29 8.08
N GLY A 137 5.06 11.06 6.96
CA GLY A 137 5.03 11.99 5.84
C GLY A 137 5.84 11.56 4.62
N MET A 138 6.31 10.32 4.56
CA MET A 138 7.05 9.76 3.42
C MET A 138 6.13 9.44 2.23
N LYS A 139 5.50 10.48 1.69
CA LYS A 139 4.50 10.43 0.62
C LYS A 139 4.58 11.71 -0.20
N HIS A 140 4.72 11.56 -1.51
CA HIS A 140 4.85 12.68 -2.45
C HIS A 140 4.00 12.48 -3.68
N LEU A 141 3.84 13.55 -4.45
CA LEU A 141 3.09 13.57 -5.69
C LEU A 141 4.05 13.54 -6.88
N TYR A 142 3.64 12.87 -7.95
CA TYR A 142 4.22 13.05 -9.28
C TYR A 142 3.10 13.33 -10.28
N GLU A 143 3.41 14.15 -11.28
CA GLU A 143 2.45 14.63 -12.26
C GLU A 143 2.79 14.11 -13.65
N VAL A 144 1.78 13.55 -14.31
CA VAL A 144 1.87 13.13 -15.71
C VAL A 144 1.00 14.05 -16.55
N SER A 145 1.65 14.84 -17.39
CA SER A 145 1.00 15.82 -18.27
C SER A 145 0.78 15.29 -19.69
N SER A 146 -0.22 15.87 -20.38
CA SER A 146 -0.41 15.65 -21.83
C SER A 146 0.50 16.58 -22.64
N CYS A 147 1.71 16.14 -22.98
CA CYS A 147 2.68 16.99 -23.70
C CYS A 147 2.70 16.79 -25.22
N ARG A 148 2.18 15.66 -25.71
CA ARG A 148 2.17 15.30 -27.13
C ARG A 148 0.74 14.93 -27.53
N ASN A 149 0.27 15.49 -28.65
CA ASN A 149 -0.99 15.08 -29.28
C ASN A 149 -0.82 13.73 -29.98
N THR A 150 -0.64 12.68 -29.19
CA THR A 150 -0.69 11.31 -29.67
C THR A 150 -2.06 10.74 -29.38
N THR A 151 -2.95 10.78 -30.37
CA THR A 151 -4.18 9.98 -30.41
C THR A 151 -3.81 8.52 -30.62
N ARG A 152 -3.37 7.84 -29.55
CA ARG A 152 -3.35 6.39 -29.56
C ARG A 152 -4.80 5.92 -29.39
N ALA A 153 -5.24 4.97 -30.21
CA ALA A 153 -6.56 4.38 -30.06
C ALA A 153 -6.75 3.93 -28.61
N GLN A 154 -7.89 4.29 -28.00
CA GLN A 154 -8.26 3.77 -26.69
C GLN A 154 -8.20 2.25 -26.76
N GLN A 155 -7.44 1.64 -25.85
CA GLN A 155 -7.34 0.19 -25.77
C GLN A 155 -8.75 -0.35 -25.50
N GLN A 156 -9.30 -1.11 -26.45
CA GLN A 156 -10.60 -1.74 -26.29
C GLN A 156 -10.43 -2.93 -25.35
N TYR A 157 -11.05 -2.82 -24.18
CA TYR A 157 -11.14 -3.92 -23.23
C TYR A 157 -12.32 -4.81 -23.64
N SER A 158 -12.06 -6.09 -23.88
CA SER A 158 -12.99 -6.99 -24.55
C SER A 158 -13.89 -7.75 -23.58
N ALA A 159 -13.33 -8.32 -22.51
CA ALA A 159 -14.08 -9.08 -21.52
C ALA A 159 -14.25 -8.30 -20.20
N MET A 160 -15.44 -8.40 -19.61
CA MET A 160 -15.76 -7.80 -18.32
C MET A 160 -15.96 -8.89 -17.26
N ARG A 161 -15.18 -8.86 -16.20
CA ARG A 161 -15.25 -9.79 -15.06
C ARG A 161 -15.95 -9.12 -13.89
N LEU A 162 -17.12 -9.64 -13.52
CA LEU A 162 -17.97 -9.05 -12.50
C LEU A 162 -17.82 -9.79 -11.17
N TYR A 163 -17.57 -9.03 -10.11
CA TYR A 163 -17.49 -9.51 -8.73
C TYR A 163 -18.43 -8.72 -7.82
N TYR A 164 -19.08 -9.43 -6.89
CA TYR A 164 -19.89 -8.82 -5.84
C TYR A 164 -19.15 -9.01 -4.52
N ILE A 165 -18.61 -7.93 -3.95
CA ILE A 165 -17.77 -8.00 -2.76
C ILE A 165 -18.39 -7.12 -1.68
N ALA A 166 -18.37 -7.56 -0.43
CA ALA A 166 -18.72 -6.70 0.70
C ALA A 166 -17.60 -6.64 1.72
N ALA A 167 -17.45 -5.46 2.34
CA ALA A 167 -16.74 -5.34 3.61
C ALA A 167 -17.72 -5.65 4.75
N GLU A 168 -17.43 -6.66 5.56
CA GLU A 168 -18.29 -7.09 6.67
C GLU A 168 -17.49 -7.27 7.96
N GLU A 169 -18.15 -7.00 9.08
CA GLU A 169 -17.57 -7.16 10.41
C GLU A 169 -17.76 -8.60 10.92
N VAL A 170 -16.67 -9.24 11.34
CA VAL A 170 -16.64 -10.61 11.85
C VAL A 170 -15.87 -10.68 13.17
N GLU A 171 -16.17 -11.66 14.02
CA GLU A 171 -15.26 -12.07 15.09
C GLU A 171 -14.19 -12.99 14.47
N TRP A 172 -12.93 -12.60 14.58
CA TRP A 172 -11.79 -13.36 14.07
C TRP A 172 -10.98 -13.93 15.22
N ASP A 173 -10.75 -15.25 15.23
CA ASP A 173 -9.88 -15.91 16.20
C ASP A 173 -8.55 -16.26 15.54
N TYR A 174 -7.47 -15.61 15.98
CA TYR A 174 -6.12 -15.84 15.44
C TYR A 174 -5.55 -17.22 15.81
N ALA A 175 -6.09 -17.87 16.84
CA ALA A 175 -5.62 -19.15 17.32
C ALA A 175 -6.79 -20.02 17.77
N SER A 176 -7.67 -20.35 16.82
CA SER A 176 -8.83 -21.21 17.06
C SER A 176 -8.44 -22.59 17.62
N ASN A 177 -7.30 -23.15 17.18
CA ASN A 177 -6.73 -24.37 17.73
C ASN A 177 -5.53 -24.09 18.64
N LYS A 178 -5.81 -23.82 19.92
CA LYS A 178 -4.79 -23.54 20.95
C LYS A 178 -3.91 -24.75 21.30
N SER A 179 -4.30 -25.97 20.92
CA SER A 179 -3.52 -27.19 21.21
C SER A 179 -2.30 -27.38 20.30
N SER A 180 -2.29 -26.72 19.13
CA SER A 180 -1.19 -26.83 18.17
C SER A 180 0.12 -26.22 18.68
N ALA A 181 0.05 -25.10 19.42
CA ALA A 181 1.23 -24.43 19.97
C ALA A 181 1.97 -25.32 20.98
N LEU A 182 1.24 -25.99 21.88
CA LEU A 182 1.81 -26.92 22.87
C LEU A 182 2.57 -28.07 22.18
N LYS A 183 2.02 -28.60 21.09
CA LYS A 183 2.61 -29.70 20.32
C LYS A 183 3.86 -29.28 19.54
N ILE A 184 3.83 -28.10 18.91
CA ILE A 184 4.94 -27.61 18.09
C ILE A 184 6.16 -27.26 18.96
N TYR A 185 5.93 -26.63 20.12
CA TYR A 185 7.01 -26.16 20.99
C TYR A 185 7.36 -27.13 22.14
N ASN A 186 6.67 -28.28 22.22
CA ASN A 186 6.86 -29.31 23.25
C ASN A 186 6.89 -28.75 24.68
N ILE A 187 5.98 -27.82 24.95
CA ILE A 187 5.86 -27.11 26.23
C ILE A 187 4.74 -27.71 27.06
N SER A 188 4.93 -27.71 28.38
CA SER A 188 4.01 -28.38 29.32
C SER A 188 2.82 -27.53 29.72
N SER A 189 2.91 -26.21 29.57
CA SER A 189 1.84 -25.26 29.82
C SER A 189 1.84 -24.14 28.76
N ASN A 190 0.68 -23.50 28.57
CA ASN A 190 0.58 -22.34 27.68
C ASN A 190 1.28 -21.11 28.23
N GLU A 191 1.52 -21.02 29.54
CA GLU A 191 2.19 -19.90 30.21
C GLU A 191 3.69 -19.84 29.90
N GLU A 192 4.31 -21.00 29.66
CA GLU A 192 5.70 -21.11 29.20
C GLU A 192 5.87 -20.75 27.71
N SER A 193 4.76 -20.65 26.97
CA SER A 193 4.80 -20.28 25.56
C SER A 193 5.09 -18.79 25.41
N TYR A 194 5.99 -18.43 24.49
CA TYR A 194 6.07 -17.04 24.02
C TYR A 194 4.73 -16.53 23.45
N GLY A 195 3.90 -17.45 22.93
CA GLY A 195 2.54 -17.16 22.47
C GLY A 195 1.60 -16.65 23.58
N HIS A 196 1.92 -16.91 24.86
CA HIS A 196 1.08 -16.51 25.99
C HIS A 196 0.81 -15.00 26.02
N VAL A 197 1.84 -14.20 25.73
CA VAL A 197 1.75 -12.73 25.73
C VAL A 197 0.70 -12.22 24.73
N PHE A 198 0.43 -12.96 23.65
CA PHE A 198 -0.53 -12.57 22.60
C PHE A 198 -1.90 -13.23 22.74
N LEU A 199 -1.96 -14.45 23.31
CA LEU A 199 -3.16 -15.28 23.29
C LEU A 199 -3.87 -15.38 24.64
N SER A 200 -3.18 -15.02 25.73
CA SER A 200 -3.77 -15.05 27.07
C SER A 200 -4.87 -14.00 27.19
N GLN A 201 -5.96 -14.41 27.84
CA GLN A 201 -7.07 -13.53 28.16
C GLN A 201 -7.00 -13.29 29.66
N ALA A 202 -6.67 -12.06 30.04
CA ALA A 202 -6.53 -11.61 31.43
C ALA A 202 -7.39 -10.34 31.64
N GLU A 203 -7.39 -9.79 32.85
CA GLU A 203 -8.20 -8.58 33.16
C GLU A 203 -7.85 -7.39 32.25
N ASP A 204 -6.58 -7.28 31.85
CA ASP A 204 -6.01 -6.23 31.00
C ASP A 204 -5.65 -6.70 29.58
N LEU A 205 -5.94 -7.96 29.21
CA LEU A 205 -5.57 -8.55 27.91
C LEU A 205 -6.77 -9.10 27.15
N ILE A 206 -6.91 -8.70 25.87
CA ILE A 206 -8.04 -9.10 25.00
C ILE A 206 -8.00 -10.61 24.66
N GLY A 207 -6.81 -11.18 24.49
CA GLY A 207 -6.63 -12.57 24.03
C GLY A 207 -6.63 -12.71 22.51
N SER A 208 -7.09 -13.85 22.00
CA SER A 208 -6.92 -14.26 20.59
C SER A 208 -8.04 -13.81 19.64
N LYS A 209 -9.15 -13.27 20.17
CA LYS A 209 -10.37 -12.97 19.41
C LYS A 209 -10.56 -11.46 19.26
N TYR A 210 -10.71 -11.01 18.02
CA TYR A 210 -10.88 -9.60 17.70
C TYR A 210 -12.02 -9.42 16.71
N LYS A 211 -12.81 -8.35 16.90
CA LYS A 211 -13.72 -7.89 15.87
C LYS A 211 -12.90 -7.29 14.72
N LYS A 212 -13.08 -7.79 13.50
CA LYS A 212 -12.37 -7.35 12.29
C LYS A 212 -13.35 -7.00 11.19
N VAL A 213 -12.88 -6.23 10.20
CA VAL A 213 -13.56 -6.08 8.91
C VAL A 213 -12.82 -6.91 7.87
N VAL A 214 -13.53 -7.64 7.04
CA VAL A 214 -12.96 -8.50 5.99
C VAL A 214 -13.75 -8.37 4.69
N TYR A 215 -13.09 -8.61 3.55
CA TYR A 215 -13.77 -8.73 2.26
C TYR A 215 -14.35 -10.13 2.08
N ARG A 216 -15.60 -10.22 1.63
CA ARG A 216 -16.27 -11.49 1.28
C ARG A 216 -17.00 -11.37 -0.05
N GLU A 217 -16.97 -12.45 -0.82
CA GLU A 217 -17.66 -12.52 -2.12
C GLU A 217 -19.10 -12.99 -1.94
N TYR A 218 -20.00 -12.43 -2.74
CA TYR A 218 -21.41 -12.76 -2.81
C TYR A 218 -21.76 -13.26 -4.22
N THR A 219 -22.84 -14.02 -4.31
CA THR A 219 -23.27 -14.59 -5.59
C THR A 219 -23.89 -13.57 -6.54
N ASN A 220 -24.46 -12.47 -6.00
CA ASN A 220 -25.09 -11.41 -6.79
C ASN A 220 -25.23 -10.09 -5.99
N GLY A 221 -25.78 -9.07 -6.65
CA GLY A 221 -25.94 -7.71 -6.11
C GLY A 221 -26.98 -7.54 -5.01
N ASN A 222 -27.69 -8.60 -4.58
CA ASN A 222 -28.58 -8.53 -3.42
C ASN A 222 -27.82 -8.67 -2.09
N PHE A 223 -26.58 -9.20 -2.13
CA PHE A 223 -25.73 -9.39 -0.95
C PHE A 223 -26.39 -10.21 0.19
N THR A 224 -27.14 -11.25 -0.18
CA THR A 224 -27.82 -12.15 0.76
C THR A 224 -27.05 -13.44 0.99
N HIS A 225 -26.45 -14.02 -0.05
CA HIS A 225 -25.73 -15.29 0.02
C HIS A 225 -24.26 -15.10 -0.36
N HIS A 226 -23.37 -15.49 0.55
CA HIS A 226 -21.95 -15.61 0.25
C HIS A 226 -21.73 -16.63 -0.87
N LYS A 227 -20.74 -16.36 -1.73
CA LYS A 227 -20.20 -17.38 -2.61
C LYS A 227 -19.37 -18.34 -1.76
N VAL A 228 -19.67 -19.63 -1.85
CA VAL A 228 -19.00 -20.67 -1.07
C VAL A 228 -17.55 -20.80 -1.56
N ARG A 229 -16.59 -20.75 -0.63
CA ARG A 229 -15.18 -21.04 -0.91
C ARG A 229 -15.01 -22.52 -1.24
N THR A 230 -14.17 -22.82 -2.21
CA THR A 230 -13.77 -24.20 -2.50
C THR A 230 -12.76 -24.72 -1.47
N GLU A 231 -12.49 -26.03 -1.47
CA GLU A 231 -11.43 -26.63 -0.64
C GLU A 231 -10.06 -26.00 -0.94
N GLU A 232 -9.80 -25.70 -2.22
CA GLU A 232 -8.57 -25.01 -2.66
C GLU A 232 -8.47 -23.57 -2.10
N GLU A 233 -9.58 -22.95 -1.73
CA GLU A 233 -9.65 -21.58 -1.20
C GLU A 233 -9.76 -21.52 0.33
N GLU A 234 -9.81 -22.67 1.02
CA GLU A 234 -9.92 -22.73 2.49
C GLU A 234 -8.80 -21.93 3.16
N HIS A 235 -7.58 -22.05 2.63
CA HIS A 235 -6.38 -21.38 3.13
C HIS A 235 -6.42 -19.84 3.06
N LEU A 236 -7.36 -19.23 2.33
CA LEU A 236 -7.45 -17.77 2.21
C LEU A 236 -7.85 -17.12 3.53
N GLU A 237 -8.72 -17.77 4.30
CA GLU A 237 -9.13 -17.34 5.65
C GLU A 237 -9.45 -15.83 5.75
N ILE A 238 -8.57 -15.04 6.35
CA ILE A 238 -8.74 -13.60 6.57
C ILE A 238 -8.68 -12.79 5.26
N LEU A 239 -7.96 -13.30 4.26
CA LEU A 239 -7.88 -12.68 2.94
C LEU A 239 -9.27 -12.61 2.31
N GLY A 240 -9.47 -11.63 1.43
CA GLY A 240 -10.67 -11.59 0.60
C GLY A 240 -10.64 -12.65 -0.51
N PRO A 241 -11.68 -12.71 -1.37
CA PRO A 241 -11.71 -13.61 -2.52
C PRO A 241 -10.58 -13.33 -3.53
N LEU A 242 -10.22 -14.34 -4.31
CA LEU A 242 -9.28 -14.20 -5.42
C LEU A 242 -9.98 -13.56 -6.63
N LEU A 243 -9.45 -12.42 -7.07
CA LEU A 243 -9.93 -11.72 -8.26
C LEU A 243 -8.96 -12.03 -9.40
N HIS A 244 -9.47 -12.69 -10.44
CA HIS A 244 -8.68 -13.12 -11.59
C HIS A 244 -9.00 -12.26 -12.80
N ALA A 245 -7.99 -11.86 -13.56
CA ALA A 245 -8.14 -11.14 -14.81
C ALA A 245 -6.96 -11.41 -15.73
N GLU A 246 -7.21 -11.33 -17.03
CA GLU A 246 -6.19 -11.40 -18.08
C GLU A 246 -5.90 -9.99 -18.61
N VAL A 247 -4.74 -9.85 -19.25
CA VAL A 247 -4.39 -8.61 -19.95
C VAL A 247 -5.44 -8.34 -21.04
N GLY A 248 -6.03 -7.15 -21.01
CA GLY A 248 -7.11 -6.75 -21.90
C GLY A 248 -8.52 -6.87 -21.29
N ASP A 249 -8.64 -7.37 -20.06
CA ASP A 249 -9.92 -7.41 -19.35
C ASP A 249 -10.24 -6.10 -18.62
N SER A 250 -11.52 -5.93 -18.30
CA SER A 250 -12.00 -4.99 -17.28
C SER A 250 -12.60 -5.78 -16.11
N VAL A 251 -12.18 -5.46 -14.89
CA VAL A 251 -12.77 -5.98 -13.66
C VAL A 251 -13.78 -4.97 -13.13
N LEU A 252 -15.03 -5.40 -12.94
CA LEU A 252 -16.10 -4.62 -12.36
C LEU A 252 -16.46 -5.18 -10.99
N ILE A 253 -16.34 -4.36 -9.96
CA ILE A 253 -16.62 -4.77 -8.57
C ILE A 253 -17.81 -3.97 -8.07
N VAL A 254 -18.91 -4.66 -7.83
CA VAL A 254 -20.04 -4.10 -7.09
C VAL A 254 -19.73 -4.31 -5.62
N PHE A 255 -19.35 -3.23 -4.95
CA PHE A 255 -18.87 -3.24 -3.58
C PHE A 255 -19.95 -2.73 -2.63
N LYS A 256 -20.31 -3.53 -1.62
CA LYS A 256 -21.22 -3.11 -0.54
C LYS A 256 -20.46 -2.93 0.77
N ASN A 257 -20.65 -1.79 1.42
CA ASN A 257 -20.14 -1.60 2.76
C ASN A 257 -21.18 -2.04 3.79
N LYS A 258 -21.01 -3.23 4.38
CA LYS A 258 -21.86 -3.75 5.48
C LYS A 258 -21.27 -3.46 6.86
N ALA A 259 -20.11 -2.80 6.92
CA ALA A 259 -19.44 -2.47 8.16
C ALA A 259 -19.89 -1.10 8.70
N SER A 260 -19.44 -0.75 9.91
CA SER A 260 -19.86 0.46 10.62
C SER A 260 -19.08 1.74 10.26
N ARG A 261 -18.08 1.65 9.38
CA ARG A 261 -17.17 2.75 9.02
C ARG A 261 -17.01 2.87 7.51
N PRO A 262 -16.61 4.02 6.97
CA PRO A 262 -16.34 4.17 5.55
C PRO A 262 -15.18 3.26 5.10
N TYR A 263 -15.37 2.57 3.98
CA TYR A 263 -14.35 1.73 3.34
C TYR A 263 -14.38 1.94 1.82
N SER A 264 -13.30 1.57 1.15
CA SER A 264 -13.20 1.55 -0.32
C SER A 264 -12.56 0.24 -0.76
N ILE A 265 -12.39 0.05 -2.07
CA ILE A 265 -11.58 -1.05 -2.59
C ILE A 265 -10.74 -0.53 -3.75
N SER A 266 -9.42 -0.74 -3.65
CA SER A 266 -8.42 -0.37 -4.64
C SER A 266 -7.40 -1.50 -4.73
N ALA A 267 -6.78 -1.67 -5.90
CA ALA A 267 -5.77 -2.70 -6.11
C ALA A 267 -4.47 -2.12 -6.66
N HIS A 268 -3.39 -2.80 -6.31
CA HIS A 268 -2.07 -2.61 -6.91
C HIS A 268 -2.06 -3.01 -8.39
N GLY A 269 -1.12 -2.45 -9.13
CA GLY A 269 -0.86 -2.80 -10.53
C GLY A 269 -1.93 -2.44 -11.57
N ILE A 270 -3.18 -2.16 -11.20
CA ILE A 270 -4.29 -1.94 -12.14
C ILE A 270 -4.47 -0.48 -12.56
N GLU A 271 -5.32 -0.25 -13.57
CA GLU A 271 -5.77 1.06 -13.99
C GLU A 271 -7.19 1.35 -13.43
N GLU A 272 -7.31 2.26 -12.46
CA GLU A 272 -8.62 2.67 -11.91
C GLU A 272 -9.35 3.65 -12.84
N VAL A 273 -10.52 3.26 -13.34
CA VAL A 273 -11.33 4.11 -14.22
C VAL A 273 -12.21 5.05 -13.40
N GLY A 274 -12.36 6.30 -13.86
CA GLY A 274 -13.21 7.31 -13.19
C GLY A 274 -12.52 8.11 -12.07
N CYS A 275 -11.23 7.87 -11.83
CA CYS A 275 -10.40 8.63 -10.87
C CYS A 275 -9.48 9.65 -11.58
N GLU A 276 -9.92 10.24 -12.70
CA GLU A 276 -9.08 11.16 -13.49
C GLU A 276 -8.92 12.52 -12.82
N ASP A 277 -10.00 13.00 -12.19
CA ASP A 277 -10.04 14.30 -11.51
C ASP A 277 -9.78 14.19 -10.00
N GLN A 278 -9.62 12.98 -9.46
CA GLN A 278 -9.46 12.72 -8.04
C GLN A 278 -8.28 11.78 -7.78
N ILE A 279 -7.34 12.20 -6.94
CA ILE A 279 -6.16 11.40 -6.54
C ILE A 279 -6.57 10.18 -5.71
N GLU A 280 -7.71 10.25 -5.02
CA GLU A 280 -8.16 9.24 -4.09
C GLU A 280 -9.31 8.41 -4.67
N THR A 281 -9.26 7.12 -4.40
CA THR A 281 -10.32 6.18 -4.76
C THR A 281 -11.62 6.56 -4.04
N PRO A 282 -12.79 6.50 -4.71
CA PRO A 282 -14.07 6.82 -4.10
C PRO A 282 -14.33 5.98 -2.82
N ILE A 283 -14.82 6.64 -1.77
CA ILE A 283 -15.17 6.00 -0.50
C ILE A 283 -16.63 5.56 -0.53
N THR A 284 -16.93 4.37 -0.01
CA THR A 284 -18.29 3.85 0.16
C THR A 284 -18.69 3.95 1.63
N LEU A 285 -19.75 4.70 1.94
CA LEU A 285 -20.21 4.89 3.32
C LEU A 285 -20.95 3.64 3.84
N PRO A 286 -21.11 3.48 5.17
CA PRO A 286 -21.86 2.37 5.75
C PRO A 286 -23.27 2.22 5.14
N GLY A 287 -23.59 1.01 4.68
CA GLY A 287 -24.86 0.67 4.05
C GLY A 287 -24.93 0.93 2.54
N GLU A 288 -24.00 1.71 1.99
CA GLU A 288 -23.98 2.04 0.57
C GLU A 288 -23.40 0.92 -0.31
N ILE A 289 -23.71 1.03 -1.59
CA ILE A 289 -23.14 0.21 -2.66
C ILE A 289 -22.49 1.15 -3.66
N ASN A 290 -21.23 0.89 -3.99
CA ASN A 290 -20.53 1.59 -5.06
C ASN A 290 -19.95 0.58 -6.06
N THR A 291 -19.72 1.03 -7.30
CA THR A 291 -19.16 0.17 -8.34
C THR A 291 -17.78 0.68 -8.76
N TYR A 292 -16.77 -0.17 -8.61
CA TYR A 292 -15.39 0.11 -8.97
C TYR A 292 -15.07 -0.60 -10.29
N ARG A 293 -14.42 0.13 -11.21
CA ARG A 293 -13.97 -0.42 -12.48
C ARG A 293 -12.45 -0.33 -12.57
N TRP A 294 -11.82 -1.48 -12.76
CA TRP A 294 -10.39 -1.59 -13.01
C TRP A 294 -10.16 -2.12 -14.41
N ASN A 295 -9.33 -1.45 -15.18
CA ASN A 295 -8.84 -1.96 -16.44
C ASN A 295 -7.51 -2.70 -16.20
N VAL A 296 -7.25 -3.75 -16.98
CA VAL A 296 -6.02 -4.54 -16.91
C VAL A 296 -5.21 -4.34 -18.21
N PRO A 297 -4.50 -3.21 -18.36
CA PRO A 297 -3.61 -2.99 -19.49
C PRO A 297 -2.42 -3.96 -19.47
N GLU A 298 -1.66 -3.99 -20.56
CA GLU A 298 -0.46 -4.84 -20.68
C GLU A 298 0.54 -4.60 -19.54
N ARG A 299 0.71 -3.34 -19.13
CA ARG A 299 1.57 -2.95 -18.01
C ARG A 299 1.12 -3.49 -16.64
N SER A 300 -0.11 -3.98 -16.51
CA SER A 300 -0.64 -4.58 -15.28
C SER A 300 -0.43 -6.09 -15.22
N GLY A 301 -0.06 -6.70 -16.36
CA GLY A 301 0.23 -8.12 -16.48
C GLY A 301 1.71 -8.47 -16.29
N PRO A 302 2.06 -9.75 -16.47
CA PRO A 302 3.43 -10.24 -16.37
C PRO A 302 4.42 -9.48 -17.25
N GLY A 303 5.58 -9.15 -16.68
CA GLY A 303 6.71 -8.66 -17.45
C GLY A 303 7.38 -9.78 -18.26
N LYS A 304 8.43 -9.43 -19.00
CA LYS A 304 9.17 -10.36 -19.88
C LYS A 304 9.75 -11.58 -19.17
N THR A 305 10.12 -11.42 -17.90
CA THR A 305 10.74 -12.46 -17.07
C THR A 305 9.84 -12.95 -15.94
N ASP A 306 8.61 -12.43 -15.85
CA ASP A 306 7.62 -12.93 -14.90
C ASP A 306 7.04 -14.28 -15.36
N PRO A 307 6.50 -15.07 -14.43
CA PRO A 307 5.62 -16.19 -14.77
C PRO A 307 4.34 -15.71 -15.46
N ASN A 308 3.58 -16.64 -16.06
CA ASN A 308 2.33 -16.32 -16.78
C ASN A 308 1.26 -15.62 -15.92
N CYS A 309 1.36 -15.72 -14.58
CA CYS A 309 0.46 -15.05 -13.64
C CYS A 309 1.29 -14.35 -12.57
N ILE A 310 1.00 -13.06 -12.34
CA ILE A 310 1.54 -12.29 -11.22
C ILE A 310 0.42 -11.90 -10.26
N THR A 311 0.77 -11.60 -9.02
CA THR A 311 -0.19 -11.28 -7.97
C THR A 311 -0.13 -9.80 -7.58
N TRP A 312 -1.30 -9.24 -7.34
CA TRP A 312 -1.46 -7.89 -6.79
C TRP A 312 -2.32 -7.96 -5.53
N VAL A 313 -2.10 -7.00 -4.64
CA VAL A 313 -2.90 -6.86 -3.42
C VAL A 313 -4.00 -5.82 -3.63
N TYR A 314 -5.16 -6.06 -3.04
CA TYR A 314 -6.22 -5.06 -2.95
C TYR A 314 -6.59 -4.78 -1.49
N TYR A 315 -6.98 -3.55 -1.20
CA TYR A 315 -7.22 -3.06 0.16
C TYR A 315 -8.12 -1.81 0.13
N SER A 316 -8.57 -1.40 1.31
CA SER A 316 -9.29 -0.13 1.47
C SER A 316 -8.31 1.03 1.56
N THR A 317 -8.56 2.09 0.80
CA THR A 317 -7.82 3.34 0.82
C THR A 317 -8.43 4.40 1.75
N ALA A 318 -9.61 4.16 2.31
CA ALA A 318 -10.32 5.09 3.21
C ALA A 318 -9.45 5.53 4.41
N ASN A 319 -8.70 4.59 4.98
CA ASN A 319 -7.58 4.86 5.87
C ASN A 319 -6.54 3.78 5.62
N PHE A 320 -5.42 4.13 4.99
CA PHE A 320 -4.43 3.14 4.61
C PHE A 320 -3.84 2.36 5.81
N VAL A 321 -3.78 2.98 7.00
CA VAL A 321 -3.16 2.37 8.19
C VAL A 321 -4.14 1.52 9.00
N LYS A 322 -5.46 1.76 8.86
CA LYS A 322 -6.47 1.21 9.77
C LYS A 322 -7.52 0.34 9.08
#